data_AF-A0A2V8A514-F1
#
_entry.id   AF-A0A2V8A514-F1
#
_cell.length_a   1.000
_cell.length_b   1.000
_cell.length_c   1.000
_cell.angle_alpha   90.00
_cell.angle_beta   90.00
_cell.angle_gamma   90.00
#
_symmetry.space_group_name_H-M   'P 1'
#
loop_
_entity.id
_entity.type
_entity.pdbx_description
1 polymer ?
#
loop_
_entity_poly.entity_id
_entity_poly.type
_entity_poly.pdbx_seq_one_letter_code
_entity_poly.pdbx_strand_id
1 'polypeptide(L)'
;MLQDINPGIRSSTVRTATVTRIFPTSQFAAAVLELVNAGTFDYNGLQTSVQKRFSNNYQFRLSYTFSRGRGTVNAPGATDQITWATVDPVTKITDLHMDQREALGDQDRPHILSVNGSIIVPHTGGLNLSGVWQYNSGTPFSII
;
A
#
# COMPACT_ATOMS: atom_id res chain seq x y z
N MET A 1 4.03 3.67 11.49
CA MET A 1 5.35 3.96 10.87
C MET A 1 6.42 4.00 11.94
N LEU A 2 7.66 3.73 11.61
CA LEU A 2 8.81 3.85 12.51
C LEU A 2 9.53 5.17 12.24
N GLN A 3 9.54 6.04 13.24
CA GLN A 3 10.30 7.28 13.24
C GLN A 3 11.58 7.08 14.05
N ASP A 4 12.73 7.48 13.51
CA ASP A 4 13.94 7.59 14.33
C ASP A 4 13.86 8.87 15.17
N ILE A 5 13.73 8.72 16.50
CA ILE A 5 13.72 9.84 17.44
C ILE A 5 15.14 10.21 17.90
N ASN A 6 16.15 9.40 17.56
CA ASN A 6 17.54 9.69 17.87
C ASN A 6 18.47 9.57 16.63
N PRO A 7 18.15 10.25 15.51
CA PRO A 7 18.92 10.14 14.29
C PRO A 7 20.33 10.71 14.45
N GLY A 8 21.25 10.16 13.65
CA GLY A 8 22.61 10.65 13.56
C GLY A 8 22.70 11.88 12.67
N ILE A 9 23.12 13.00 13.24
CA ILE A 9 23.35 14.25 12.54
C ILE A 9 24.85 14.44 12.33
N ARG A 10 25.28 14.58 11.07
CA ARG A 10 26.68 14.86 10.76
C ARG A 10 27.00 16.31 11.07
N SER A 11 28.14 16.54 11.72
CA SER A 11 28.62 17.90 12.01
C SER A 11 29.09 18.67 10.76
N SER A 12 29.38 17.98 9.66
CA SER A 12 29.70 18.58 8.36
C SER A 12 29.42 17.61 7.21
N THR A 13 29.51 18.08 5.97
CA THR A 13 29.34 17.28 4.74
C THR A 13 30.57 16.42 4.40
N VAL A 14 31.67 16.54 5.16
CA VAL A 14 32.88 15.75 4.94
C VAL A 14 32.61 14.27 5.19
N ARG A 15 33.20 13.39 4.37
CA ARG A 15 32.99 11.93 4.43
C ARG A 15 33.27 11.33 5.82
N THR A 16 34.23 11.90 6.55
CA THR A 16 34.69 11.47 7.88
C THR A 16 34.13 12.31 9.04
N ALA A 17 33.12 13.16 8.78
CA ALA A 17 32.55 14.01 9.80
C ALA A 17 32.02 13.20 10.99
N THR A 18 32.27 13.71 12.21
CA THR A 18 31.71 13.14 13.44
C THR A 18 30.19 13.17 13.38
N VAL A 19 29.57 12.03 13.69
CA VAL A 19 28.12 11.93 13.84
C VAL A 19 27.77 12.22 15.29
N THR A 20 26.97 13.24 15.50
CA THR A 20 26.34 13.57 16.78
C THR A 20 24.88 13.14 16.76
N ARG A 21 24.25 12.97 17.91
CA ARG A 21 22.85 12.55 18.01
C ARG A 21 22.05 13.52 18.86
N ILE A 22 20.73 13.51 18.69
CA ILE A 22 19.80 14.37 19.45
C ILE A 22 19.93 14.11 20.96
N PHE A 23 19.92 12.82 21.33
CA PHE A 23 20.11 12.35 22.69
C PHE A 23 21.56 11.90 22.93
N PRO A 24 22.10 12.14 24.13
CA PRO A 24 23.46 11.75 24.46
C PRO A 24 23.61 10.22 24.49
N THR A 25 24.83 9.74 24.24
CA THR A 25 25.17 8.31 24.26
C THR A 25 24.98 7.65 25.63
N SER A 26 24.95 8.45 26.71
CA SER A 26 24.62 7.99 28.06
C SER A 26 23.15 7.58 28.23
N GLN A 27 22.24 8.08 27.39
CA GLN A 27 20.85 7.65 27.33
C GLN A 27 20.63 6.60 26.22
N PHE A 28 21.08 6.91 25.01
CA PHE A 28 20.91 6.05 23.85
C PHE A 28 22.19 5.96 23.03
N ALA A 29 22.78 4.76 22.96
CA ALA A 29 24.00 4.53 22.18
C ALA A 29 23.78 4.46 20.66
N ALA A 30 22.53 4.35 20.21
CA ALA A 30 22.16 4.13 18.81
C ALA A 30 20.88 4.89 18.40
N ALA A 31 20.48 4.72 17.13
CA ALA A 31 19.18 5.14 16.62
C ALA A 31 18.05 4.49 17.43
N VAL A 32 16.96 5.23 17.65
CA VAL A 32 15.82 4.75 18.44
C VAL A 32 14.59 4.87 17.56
N LEU A 33 14.03 3.73 17.17
CA LEU A 33 12.85 3.67 16.32
C LEU A 33 11.60 3.60 17.20
N GLU A 34 10.76 4.62 17.10
CA GLU A 34 9.47 4.69 17.77
C GLU A 34 8.35 4.45 16.75
N LEU A 35 7.34 3.66 17.15
CA LEU A 35 6.16 3.44 16.34
C LEU A 35 5.19 4.63 16.50
N VAL A 36 5.05 5.40 15.43
CA VAL A 36 4.18 6.58 15.36
C VAL A 36 3.04 6.41 14.36
N ASN A 37 1.93 7.09 14.63
CA ASN A 37 0.77 7.17 13.72
C ASN A 37 0.79 8.46 12.89
N ALA A 38 1.78 8.58 12.00
CA ALA A 38 1.93 9.74 11.11
C ALA A 38 1.53 9.46 9.65
N GLY A 39 1.11 8.22 9.35
CA GLY A 39 0.84 7.76 7.99
C GLY A 39 -0.60 8.04 7.58
N THR A 40 -0.82 8.38 6.31
CA THR A 40 -2.15 8.54 5.73
C THR A 40 -2.28 7.64 4.50
N PHE A 41 -3.51 7.16 4.25
CA PHE A 41 -3.81 6.34 3.08
C PHE A 41 -5.27 6.52 2.68
N ASP A 42 -5.48 6.98 1.46
CA ASP A 42 -6.78 7.21 0.86
C ASP A 42 -7.08 6.15 -0.20
N TYR A 43 -8.30 5.62 -0.17
CA TYR A 43 -8.77 4.62 -1.11
C TYR A 43 -10.04 5.09 -1.80
N ASN A 44 -10.02 5.08 -3.14
CA ASN A 44 -11.18 5.36 -3.97
C ASN A 44 -11.52 4.11 -4.78
N GLY A 45 -12.80 3.75 -4.83
CA GLY A 45 -13.24 2.55 -5.52
C GLY A 45 -14.59 2.75 -6.21
N LEU A 46 -14.72 2.11 -7.38
CA LEU A 46 -15.97 1.95 -8.10
C LEU A 46 -16.18 0.47 -8.37
N GLN A 47 -17.28 -0.07 -7.87
CA GLN A 47 -17.67 -1.46 -8.10
C GLN A 47 -18.96 -1.50 -8.90
N THR A 48 -18.95 -2.28 -9.98
CA THR A 48 -20.14 -2.55 -10.78
C THR A 48 -20.33 -4.05 -10.92
N SER A 49 -21.58 -4.49 -10.90
CA SER A 49 -21.90 -5.90 -11.11
C SER A 49 -23.18 -6.04 -11.90
N VAL A 50 -23.18 -7.02 -12.80
CA VAL A 50 -24.33 -7.41 -13.59
C VAL A 50 -24.54 -8.89 -13.38
N GLN A 51 -25.72 -9.27 -12.92
CA GLN A 51 -26.11 -10.66 -12.81
C GLN A 51 -27.35 -10.90 -13.65
N LYS A 52 -27.31 -11.97 -14.44
CA LYS A 52 -28.48 -12.46 -15.16
C LYS A 52 -28.63 -13.95 -14.93
N ARG A 53 -29.83 -14.33 -14.50
CA ARG A 53 -30.33 -15.70 -14.51
C ARG A 53 -31.36 -15.80 -15.61
N PHE A 54 -31.23 -16.79 -16.47
CA PHE A 54 -32.14 -17.00 -17.56
C PHE A 54 -32.99 -18.24 -17.31
N SER A 55 -34.19 -18.23 -17.88
CA SER A 55 -35.17 -19.29 -17.70
C SER A 55 -34.72 -20.64 -18.24
N ASN A 56 -33.74 -20.69 -19.15
CA ASN A 56 -33.25 -21.95 -19.74
C ASN A 56 -32.03 -22.53 -18.98
N ASN A 57 -31.99 -22.37 -17.65
CA ASN A 57 -30.96 -22.97 -16.78
C ASN A 57 -29.52 -22.51 -17.03
N TYR A 58 -29.35 -21.27 -17.49
CA TYR A 58 -28.04 -20.61 -17.57
C TYR A 58 -28.01 -19.35 -16.72
N GLN A 59 -26.89 -19.14 -16.04
CA GLN A 59 -26.65 -17.93 -15.25
C GLN A 59 -25.25 -17.39 -15.52
N PHE A 60 -25.13 -16.06 -15.56
CA PHE A 60 -23.84 -15.38 -15.57
C PHE A 60 -23.82 -14.22 -14.58
N ARG A 61 -22.62 -13.92 -14.11
CA ARG A 61 -22.29 -12.75 -13.30
C ARG A 61 -21.02 -12.14 -13.84
N LEU A 62 -21.09 -10.85 -14.13
CA LEU A 62 -19.97 -10.00 -14.46
C LEU A 62 -19.76 -9.05 -13.28
N SER A 63 -18.54 -8.99 -12.75
CA SER A 63 -18.14 -8.06 -11.69
C SER A 63 -16.91 -7.31 -12.15
N TYR A 64 -16.95 -5.98 -12.08
CA TYR A 64 -15.81 -5.12 -12.36
C TYR A 64 -15.59 -4.17 -11.20
N THR A 65 -14.34 -4.09 -10.75
CA THR A 65 -13.91 -3.16 -9.72
C THR A 65 -12.78 -2.33 -10.28
N PHE A 66 -12.97 -1.01 -10.27
CA PHE A 66 -11.90 -0.04 -10.40
C PHE A 66 -11.53 0.46 -9.01
N SER A 67 -10.25 0.46 -8.68
CA SER A 67 -9.78 0.92 -7.36
C SER A 67 -8.49 1.69 -7.46
N ARG A 68 -8.29 2.69 -6.60
CA ARG A 68 -7.03 3.43 -6.51
C ARG A 68 -6.74 3.80 -5.07
N GLY A 69 -5.66 3.25 -4.54
CA GLY A 69 -5.12 3.53 -3.21
C GLY A 69 -3.84 4.35 -3.30
N ARG A 70 -3.78 5.46 -2.56
CA ARG A 70 -2.60 6.32 -2.45
C ARG A 70 -2.40 6.81 -1.03
N GLY A 71 -1.16 7.08 -0.66
CA GLY A 71 -0.86 7.58 0.67
C GLY A 71 0.62 7.79 0.91
N THR A 72 0.95 8.12 2.15
CA THR A 72 2.33 8.29 2.62
C THR A 72 2.95 6.99 3.15
N VAL A 73 2.16 5.90 3.13
CA VAL A 73 2.56 4.54 3.48
C VAL A 73 2.35 3.60 2.30
N ASN A 74 3.20 2.57 2.23
CA ASN A 74 3.19 1.59 1.14
C ASN A 74 1.91 0.75 1.10
N ALA A 75 1.30 0.46 2.25
CA ALA A 75 0.00 -0.20 2.34
C ALA A 75 -0.72 0.19 3.63
N PRO A 76 -2.08 0.10 3.68
CA PRO A 76 -2.83 0.27 4.91
C PRO A 76 -2.33 -0.67 6.01
N GLY A 77 -1.95 -0.11 7.16
CA GLY A 77 -1.43 -0.89 8.29
C GLY A 77 0.03 -1.34 8.16
N ALA A 78 0.76 -0.91 7.12
CA ALA A 78 2.18 -1.19 6.99
C ALA A 78 3.02 -0.46 8.06
N THR A 79 4.04 -1.16 8.56
CA THR A 79 5.04 -0.58 9.46
C THR A 79 6.25 -0.09 8.64
N ASP A 80 6.06 1.01 7.94
CA ASP A 80 7.15 1.62 7.15
C ASP A 80 8.10 2.41 8.03
N GLN A 81 9.40 2.36 7.73
CA GLN A 81 10.40 3.25 8.33
C GLN A 81 10.46 4.57 7.58
N ILE A 82 10.44 5.68 8.32
CA ILE A 82 10.62 7.03 7.78
C ILE A 82 12.12 7.27 7.59
N THR A 83 12.59 7.38 6.34
CA THR A 83 14.02 7.55 6.02
C THR A 83 14.38 8.92 5.47
N TRP A 84 13.38 9.76 5.16
CA TRP A 84 13.54 11.11 4.58
C TRP A 84 13.28 12.23 5.60
N ALA A 85 13.23 11.92 6.90
CA ALA A 85 13.07 12.93 7.93
C ALA A 85 14.34 13.81 8.04
N THR A 86 14.14 15.11 8.17
CA THR A 86 15.21 16.09 8.43
C THR A 86 15.20 16.49 9.89
N VAL A 87 16.37 16.58 10.52
CA VAL A 87 16.49 17.06 11.90
C VAL A 87 17.35 18.31 11.94
N ASP A 88 16.84 19.36 12.58
CA ASP A 88 17.60 20.55 12.88
C ASP A 88 18.62 20.27 14.01
N PRO A 89 19.94 20.42 13.77
CA PRO A 89 20.98 20.16 14.78
C PRO A 89 20.91 21.07 16.00
N VAL A 90 20.32 22.26 15.88
CA VAL A 90 20.28 23.28 16.94
C VAL A 90 18.99 23.18 17.74
N THR A 91 17.84 23.21 17.06
CA THR A 91 16.54 23.17 17.73
C THR A 91 16.08 21.75 18.08
N LYS A 92 16.73 20.72 17.50
CA LYS A 92 16.40 19.30 17.68
C LYS A 92 14.97 18.95 17.23
N ILE A 93 14.36 19.79 16.40
CA ILE A 93 13.05 19.56 15.81
C ILE A 93 13.23 18.64 14.59
N THR A 94 12.38 17.62 14.50
CA THR A 94 12.33 16.67 13.37
C THR A 94 11.17 17.03 12.45
N ASP A 95 11.48 17.34 11.19
CA ASP A 95 10.49 17.45 10.11
C ASP A 95 10.44 16.12 9.33
N LEU A 96 9.24 15.60 9.13
CA LEU A 96 9.01 14.30 8.52
C LEU A 96 8.76 14.37 7.00
N HIS A 97 8.51 15.56 6.43
CA HIS A 97 8.24 15.75 4.99
C HIS A 97 7.21 14.75 4.41
N MET A 98 6.10 14.56 5.12
CA MET A 98 5.09 13.56 4.75
C MET A 98 4.38 13.87 3.41
N ASP A 99 4.30 15.14 3.03
CA ASP A 99 3.75 15.63 1.76
C ASP A 99 4.54 15.13 0.54
N GLN A 100 5.85 14.91 0.69
CA GLN A 100 6.73 14.51 -0.41
C GLN A 100 6.69 13.00 -0.70
N ARG A 101 5.98 12.22 0.12
CA ARG A 101 5.90 10.76 0.00
C ARG A 101 4.58 10.25 -0.59
N GLU A 102 3.68 11.13 -1.01
CA GLU A 102 2.41 10.66 -1.56
C GLU A 102 2.62 9.79 -2.81
N ALA A 103 2.32 8.49 -2.69
CA ALA A 103 2.57 7.49 -3.71
C ALA A 103 1.40 6.49 -3.80
N LEU A 104 1.37 5.70 -4.87
CA LEU A 104 0.43 4.57 -4.97
C LEU A 104 0.87 3.47 -4.00
N GLY A 105 -0.10 2.79 -3.40
CA GLY A 105 0.22 1.65 -2.53
C GLY A 105 0.74 0.44 -3.32
N ASP A 106 1.59 -0.37 -2.68
CA ASP A 106 2.20 -1.56 -3.29
C ASP A 106 1.15 -2.61 -3.73
N GLN A 107 0.03 -2.64 -3.02
CA GLN A 107 -1.09 -3.53 -3.28
C GLN A 107 -2.17 -2.89 -4.17
N ASP A 108 -1.95 -1.65 -4.62
CA ASP A 108 -2.89 -0.99 -5.51
C ASP A 108 -3.03 -1.79 -6.81
N ARG A 109 -4.27 -2.08 -7.18
CA ARG A 109 -4.56 -2.81 -8.41
C ARG A 109 -5.74 -2.13 -9.09
N PRO A 110 -5.48 -1.33 -10.13
CA PRO A 110 -6.51 -0.49 -10.70
C PRO A 110 -7.72 -1.21 -11.26
N HIS A 111 -7.54 -2.39 -11.87
CA HIS A 111 -8.62 -3.09 -12.55
C HIS A 111 -8.70 -4.54 -12.10
N ILE A 112 -9.89 -4.94 -11.64
CA ILE A 112 -10.23 -6.33 -11.36
C ILE A 112 -11.53 -6.65 -12.08
N LEU A 113 -11.50 -7.66 -12.95
CA LEU A 113 -12.64 -8.13 -13.72
C LEU A 113 -12.83 -9.62 -13.43
N SER A 114 -14.05 -10.01 -13.07
CA SER A 114 -14.43 -11.40 -12.84
C SER A 114 -15.70 -11.73 -13.62
N VAL A 115 -15.64 -12.82 -14.37
CA VAL A 115 -16.78 -13.40 -15.11
C VAL A 115 -17.01 -14.79 -14.57
N ASN A 116 -18.22 -15.04 -14.07
CA ASN A 116 -18.61 -16.32 -13.52
C ASN A 116 -19.88 -16.77 -14.21
N GLY A 117 -19.98 -18.05 -14.56
CA GLY A 117 -21.18 -18.57 -15.19
C GLY A 117 -21.36 -20.05 -14.92
N SER A 118 -22.61 -20.50 -15.00
CA SER A 118 -22.92 -21.93 -15.00
C SER A 118 -24.10 -22.22 -15.92
N ILE A 119 -24.03 -23.38 -16.58
CA ILE A 119 -25.08 -23.88 -17.46
C ILE A 119 -25.39 -25.31 -17.08
N ILE A 120 -26.68 -25.67 -17.05
CA ILE A 120 -27.08 -27.08 -17.04
C ILE A 120 -27.10 -27.55 -18.49
N VAL A 121 -26.28 -28.55 -18.82
CA VAL A 121 -26.16 -29.06 -20.19
C VAL A 121 -27.46 -29.78 -20.56
N PRO A 122 -28.18 -29.34 -21.61
CA PRO A 122 -29.41 -29.99 -22.04
C PRO A 122 -29.18 -31.47 -22.39
N HIS A 123 -30.18 -32.32 -22.17
CA HIS A 123 -30.17 -33.75 -22.56
C HIS A 123 -29.10 -34.63 -21.89
N THR A 124 -28.42 -34.15 -20.84
CA THR A 124 -27.41 -34.91 -20.08
C THR A 124 -27.90 -35.47 -18.75
N GLY A 125 -29.18 -35.28 -18.43
CA GLY A 125 -29.76 -35.75 -17.18
C GLY A 125 -29.37 -34.95 -15.93
N GLY A 126 -28.81 -33.73 -16.09
CA GLY A 126 -28.51 -32.82 -14.97
C GLY A 126 -27.05 -32.43 -14.82
N LEU A 127 -26.20 -32.65 -15.84
CA LEU A 127 -24.81 -32.17 -15.83
C LEU A 127 -24.79 -30.64 -15.73
N ASN A 128 -24.08 -30.11 -14.73
CA ASN A 128 -23.86 -28.68 -14.56
C ASN A 128 -22.40 -28.35 -14.88
N LEU A 129 -22.19 -27.48 -15.86
CA LEU A 129 -20.89 -26.94 -16.21
C LEU A 129 -20.78 -25.53 -15.66
N SER A 130 -19.72 -25.26 -14.90
CA SER A 130 -19.44 -23.93 -14.38
C SER A 130 -18.04 -23.47 -14.78
N GLY A 131 -17.88 -22.16 -14.92
CA GLY A 131 -16.63 -21.53 -15.31
C GLY A 131 -16.43 -20.21 -14.59
N VAL A 132 -15.17 -19.95 -14.26
CA VAL A 132 -14.71 -18.70 -13.66
C VAL A 132 -13.55 -18.19 -14.49
N TRP A 133 -13.64 -16.94 -14.90
CA TRP A 133 -12.55 -16.22 -15.55
C TRP A 133 -12.27 -14.94 -14.78
N GLN A 134 -10.99 -14.65 -14.58
CA GLN A 134 -10.54 -13.48 -13.84
C GLN A 134 -9.42 -12.78 -14.60
N TYR A 135 -9.50 -11.45 -14.63
CA TYR A 135 -8.46 -10.57 -15.13
C TYR A 135 -8.12 -9.52 -14.06
N ASN A 136 -6.83 -9.34 -13.82
CA ASN A 136 -6.28 -8.43 -12.82
C ASN A 136 -5.22 -7.57 -13.51
N SER A 137 -5.28 -6.25 -13.35
CA SER A 137 -4.19 -5.39 -13.78
C SER A 137 -2.95 -5.56 -12.89
N GLY A 138 -1.80 -5.07 -13.37
CA GLY A 138 -0.58 -5.02 -12.57
C GLY A 138 -0.71 -4.12 -11.34
N THR A 139 0.25 -4.28 -10.43
CA THR A 139 0.49 -3.38 -9.30
C THR A 139 1.51 -2.31 -9.70
N PRO A 140 1.57 -1.18 -8.98
CA PRO A 140 2.66 -0.23 -9.10
C PRO A 140 4.01 -0.92 -8.89
N PHE A 141 5.02 -0.48 -9.62
CA PHE A 141 6.41 -0.82 -9.35
C PHE A 141 7.21 0.47 -9.21
N SER A 142 8.15 0.48 -8.28
CA SER A 142 9.14 1.54 -8.14
C SER A 142 10.49 1.05 -8.64
N ILE A 143 11.24 1.93 -9.29
CA ILE A 143 12.64 1.70 -9.65
C ILE A 143 13.45 2.48 -8.62
N ILE A 144 13.99 1.78 -7.62
CA ILE A 144 14.93 2.33 -6.63
C ILE A 144 16.34 1.95 -7.05
#